data_AF-A0A9P6JBD0-F1
#
_entry.id   AF-A0A9P6JBD0-F1
#
_cell.length_a   1.000
_cell.length_b   1.000
_cell.length_c   1.000
_cell.angle_alpha   90.00
_cell.angle_beta   90.00
_cell.angle_gamma   90.00
#
_symmetry.space_group_name_H-M   'P 1'
#
loop_
_entity.id
_entity.type
_entity.pdbx_description
1 polymer ?
#
loop_
_entity_poly.entity_id
_entity_poly.type
_entity_poly.pdbx_seq_one_letter_code
_entity_poly.pdbx_strand_id
1 'polypeptide(L)'
;MATASTLPTDTAAAAAARTADPANDSHHIFTVAARSLRDCVELLLSLKAAMSAEEREEQQQQRQQQQHHETTEGHTNGSTPGLSNGHSQTSPTNPAGKSMRDIHHMSRSASQEAEVGSDASSQQPQPTADRAPLALPQAITPCRRSEMYTKPSVLACQGTIGKHVRHLHDHYRLLLSTYPPNKDSSVNDEWILDYDRRSREVPMETDIDHAIQELERLQFILEKYQTPSDPSVPSQTKDVSVPSDLLQPVTLQATIDPRHPPVSFQTTFGRELWFCSLHAVHHFAMIKVICGEFGMPLTEDFGLAPSTVKSRLPNQ
;
A
#
# COMPACT_ATOMS: atom_id res chain seq x y z
N MET A 1 34.90 14.52 63.03
CA MET A 1 35.23 15.44 61.91
C MET A 1 35.57 14.58 60.70
N ALA A 2 34.63 14.40 59.79
CA ALA A 2 34.83 13.74 58.50
C ALA A 2 34.56 14.78 57.41
N THR A 3 35.54 15.02 56.56
CA THR A 3 35.51 16.02 55.49
C THR A 3 34.79 15.47 54.27
N ALA A 4 33.66 16.09 53.91
CA ALA A 4 32.94 15.82 52.67
C ALA A 4 33.68 16.47 51.48
N SER A 5 34.02 15.66 50.48
CA SER A 5 34.51 16.11 49.17
C SER A 5 33.33 16.20 48.21
N THR A 6 32.92 17.42 47.88
CA THR A 6 31.91 17.73 46.87
C THR A 6 32.52 17.65 45.46
N LEU A 7 31.97 16.76 44.62
CA LEU A 7 32.18 16.80 43.17
C LEU A 7 31.13 17.74 42.55
N PRO A 8 31.49 18.62 41.60
CA PRO A 8 30.51 19.45 40.90
C PRO A 8 29.75 18.62 39.85
N THR A 9 28.43 18.76 39.86
CA THR A 9 27.52 18.25 38.84
C THR A 9 27.60 19.12 37.59
N ASP A 10 28.15 18.58 36.51
CA ASP A 10 28.09 19.18 35.17
C ASP A 10 26.65 19.05 34.62
N THR A 11 25.78 19.98 34.99
CA THR A 11 24.44 20.15 34.40
C THR A 11 24.39 21.24 33.32
N ALA A 12 25.53 21.65 32.76
CA ALA A 12 25.60 22.79 31.83
C ALA A 12 25.89 22.42 30.36
N ALA A 13 25.97 21.14 29.99
CA ALA A 13 26.34 20.71 28.63
C ALA A 13 25.20 20.17 27.75
N ALA A 14 23.94 20.20 28.19
CA ALA A 14 22.80 19.64 27.44
C ALA A 14 21.82 20.70 26.88
N ALA A 15 22.21 21.98 26.83
CA ALA A 15 21.35 23.09 26.39
C ALA A 15 21.76 23.67 25.02
N ALA A 16 22.04 22.79 24.05
CA ALA A 16 22.17 23.17 22.64
C ALA A 16 21.20 22.36 21.77
N ALA A 17 20.02 22.03 22.30
CA ALA A 17 18.92 21.55 21.48
C ALA A 17 18.37 22.72 20.66
N ARG A 18 18.52 22.64 19.33
CA ARG A 18 17.88 23.55 18.37
C ARG A 18 16.43 23.76 18.80
N THR A 19 16.05 25.01 19.06
CA THR A 19 14.68 25.41 19.34
C THR A 19 13.86 25.20 18.06
N ALA A 20 13.28 24.01 17.91
CA ALA A 20 12.32 23.75 16.85
C ALA A 20 11.06 24.58 17.13
N ASP A 21 10.56 25.28 16.11
CA ASP A 21 9.31 26.02 16.21
C ASP A 21 8.15 25.00 16.19
N PRO A 22 7.39 24.85 17.30
CA PRO A 22 6.34 23.85 17.40
C PRO A 22 5.22 24.05 16.37
N ALA A 23 4.99 25.28 15.89
CA ALA A 23 4.03 25.53 14.82
C ALA A 23 4.52 24.98 13.47
N ASN A 24 5.81 25.09 13.20
CA ASN A 24 6.43 24.58 11.98
C ASN A 24 6.52 23.05 11.98
N ASP A 25 6.87 22.45 13.12
CA ASP A 25 6.93 20.99 13.28
C ASP A 25 5.55 20.34 13.15
N SER A 26 4.52 20.96 13.74
CA SER A 26 3.11 20.55 13.61
C SER A 26 2.68 20.59 12.15
N HIS A 27 2.93 21.69 11.44
CA HIS A 27 2.58 21.80 10.03
C HIS A 27 3.32 20.74 9.18
N HIS A 28 4.60 20.50 9.46
CA HIS A 28 5.40 19.53 8.72
C HIS A 28 4.88 18.09 8.87
N ILE A 29 4.49 17.65 10.07
CA ILE A 29 4.00 16.28 10.27
C ILE A 29 2.64 16.03 9.60
N PHE A 30 1.72 17.00 9.63
CA PHE A 30 0.45 16.90 8.89
C PHE A 30 0.68 16.81 7.37
N THR A 31 1.65 17.57 6.85
CA THR A 31 2.04 17.53 5.43
C THR A 31 2.60 16.16 5.04
N VAL A 32 3.48 15.59 5.86
CA VAL A 32 4.02 14.25 5.62
C VAL A 32 2.93 13.19 5.67
N ALA A 33 2.02 13.27 6.66
CA ALA A 33 0.90 12.34 6.78
C ALA A 33 -0.04 12.40 5.57
N ALA A 34 -0.49 13.60 5.19
CA ALA A 34 -1.33 13.80 4.01
C ALA A 34 -0.65 13.32 2.72
N ARG A 35 0.64 13.62 2.55
CA ARG A 35 1.42 13.16 1.41
C ARG A 35 1.48 11.64 1.31
N SER A 36 1.65 10.93 2.43
CA SER A 36 1.67 9.47 2.40
C SER A 36 0.34 8.89 1.89
N LEU A 37 -0.80 9.47 2.26
CA LEU A 37 -2.11 9.05 1.73
C LEU A 37 -2.23 9.36 0.24
N ARG A 38 -1.76 10.54 -0.19
CA ARG A 38 -1.69 10.93 -1.60
C ARG A 38 -0.87 9.96 -2.44
N ASP A 39 0.33 9.59 -1.97
CA ASP A 39 1.20 8.63 -2.67
C ASP A 39 0.48 7.27 -2.87
N CYS A 40 -0.35 6.86 -1.90
CA CYS A 40 -1.19 5.68 -2.02
C CYS A 40 -2.31 5.86 -3.06
N VAL A 41 -2.97 7.02 -3.09
CA VAL A 41 -4.01 7.35 -4.08
C VAL A 41 -3.42 7.33 -5.50
N GLU A 42 -2.27 7.96 -5.71
CA GLU A 42 -1.59 8.00 -7.02
C GLU A 42 -1.21 6.60 -7.53
N LEU A 43 -0.75 5.72 -6.63
CA LEU A 43 -0.52 4.31 -6.93
C LEU A 43 -1.82 3.62 -7.39
N LEU A 44 -2.92 3.78 -6.65
CA LEU A 44 -4.19 3.12 -6.99
C LEU A 44 -4.80 3.64 -8.29
N LEU A 45 -4.68 4.94 -8.56
CA LEU A 45 -5.09 5.53 -9.84
C LEU A 45 -4.27 4.98 -11.00
N SER A 46 -2.96 4.82 -10.81
CA SER A 46 -2.07 4.20 -11.81
C SER A 46 -2.42 2.75 -12.07
N LEU A 47 -2.70 1.98 -11.02
CA LEU A 47 -3.16 0.60 -11.10
C LEU A 47 -4.50 0.51 -11.87
N LYS A 48 -5.48 1.34 -11.49
CA LYS A 48 -6.79 1.42 -12.16
C LYS A 48 -6.66 1.75 -13.65
N ALA A 49 -5.82 2.73 -14.00
CA ALA A 49 -5.57 3.08 -15.39
C ALA A 49 -4.98 1.91 -16.19
N ALA A 50 -4.08 1.14 -15.57
CA ALA A 50 -3.48 -0.04 -16.17
C ALA A 50 -4.50 -1.19 -16.36
N MET A 51 -5.41 -1.38 -15.40
CA MET A 51 -6.55 -2.31 -15.51
C MET A 51 -7.47 -1.94 -16.68
N SER A 52 -7.90 -0.68 -16.76
CA SER A 52 -8.77 -0.20 -17.84
C SER A 52 -8.09 -0.20 -19.22
N ALA A 53 -6.76 -0.14 -19.29
CA ALA A 53 -6.02 -0.29 -20.55
C ALA A 53 -6.06 -1.75 -21.06
N GLU A 54 -5.84 -2.72 -20.18
CA GLU A 54 -5.93 -4.15 -20.50
C GLU A 54 -7.33 -4.53 -21.01
N GLU A 55 -8.39 -4.07 -20.34
CA GLU A 55 -9.77 -4.31 -20.79
C GLU A 55 -10.05 -3.73 -22.19
N ARG A 56 -9.52 -2.54 -22.49
CA ARG A 56 -9.68 -1.91 -23.81
C ARG A 56 -8.94 -2.69 -24.90
N GLU A 57 -7.74 -3.19 -24.60
CA GLU A 57 -6.95 -4.04 -25.51
C GLU A 57 -7.68 -5.36 -25.80
N GLU A 58 -8.21 -6.02 -24.77
CA GLU A 58 -8.97 -7.27 -24.94
C GLU A 58 -10.24 -7.06 -25.79
N GLN A 59 -10.99 -5.98 -25.54
CA GLN A 59 -12.16 -5.65 -26.34
C GLN A 59 -11.81 -5.31 -27.79
N GLN A 60 -10.66 -4.66 -28.03
CA GLN A 60 -10.18 -4.39 -29.39
C GLN A 60 -9.82 -5.69 -30.13
N GLN A 61 -9.13 -6.61 -29.45
CA GLN A 61 -8.77 -7.91 -30.03
C GLN A 61 -10.02 -8.75 -30.36
N GLN A 62 -11.01 -8.77 -29.46
CA GLN A 62 -12.27 -9.48 -29.71
C GLN A 62 -13.03 -8.90 -30.91
N ARG A 63 -13.09 -7.56 -31.04
CA ARG A 63 -13.70 -6.91 -32.21
C ARG A 63 -12.96 -7.23 -33.51
N GLN A 64 -11.63 -7.23 -33.49
CA GLN A 64 -10.83 -7.59 -34.68
C GLN A 64 -11.06 -9.05 -35.09
N GLN A 65 -11.17 -9.96 -34.13
CA GLN A 65 -11.46 -11.37 -34.41
C GLN A 65 -12.87 -11.57 -35.00
N GLN A 66 -13.88 -10.85 -34.48
CA GLN A 66 -15.24 -10.88 -35.03
C GLN A 66 -15.30 -10.34 -36.46
N GLN A 67 -14.65 -9.21 -36.72
CA GLN A 67 -14.56 -8.65 -38.08
C GLN A 67 -13.83 -9.57 -39.05
N HIS A 68 -12.79 -10.26 -38.59
CA HIS A 68 -12.08 -11.24 -39.41
C HIS A 68 -12.97 -12.46 -39.71
N HIS A 69 -13.77 -12.93 -38.75
CA HIS A 69 -14.70 -14.04 -38.96
C HIS A 69 -15.80 -13.68 -39.98
N GLU A 70 -16.43 -12.51 -39.85
CA GLU A 70 -17.47 -12.03 -40.78
C GLU A 70 -16.95 -11.85 -42.23
N THR A 71 -15.72 -11.35 -42.39
CA THR A 71 -15.09 -11.20 -43.72
C THR A 71 -14.71 -12.53 -44.36
N THR A 72 -14.43 -13.56 -43.56
CA THR A 72 -14.07 -14.90 -44.04
C THR A 72 -15.31 -15.72 -44.39
N GLU A 73 -16.42 -15.59 -43.64
CA GLU A 73 -17.70 -16.23 -43.96
C GLU A 73 -18.45 -15.55 -45.12
N GLY A 74 -18.24 -14.25 -45.33
CA GLY A 74 -18.79 -13.51 -46.47
C GLY A 74 -18.22 -13.91 -47.84
N HIS A 75 -17.07 -14.61 -47.89
CA HIS A 75 -16.42 -15.04 -49.14
C HIS A 75 -16.75 -16.49 -49.56
N THR A 76 -17.47 -17.27 -48.74
CA THR A 76 -17.79 -18.67 -49.07
C THR A 76 -19.18 -18.91 -49.65
N ASN A 77 -20.01 -17.88 -49.81
CA ASN A 77 -21.34 -18.00 -50.43
C ASN A 77 -21.32 -17.59 -51.91
N GLY A 78 -20.74 -18.47 -52.74
CA GLY A 78 -20.83 -18.31 -54.19
C GLY A 78 -20.23 -19.48 -54.96
N SER A 79 -20.92 -20.63 -55.01
CA SER A 79 -21.09 -21.48 -56.22
C SER A 79 -21.70 -22.88 -55.93
N THR A 80 -23.01 -22.99 -56.20
CA THR A 80 -23.70 -24.09 -56.96
C THR A 80 -23.84 -25.53 -56.39
N PRO A 81 -24.78 -26.37 -56.91
CA PRO A 81 -25.88 -26.93 -56.11
C PRO A 81 -25.98 -28.48 -56.07
N GLY A 82 -26.82 -28.97 -55.15
CA GLY A 82 -27.66 -30.17 -55.34
C GLY A 82 -27.04 -31.55 -55.07
N LEU A 83 -27.56 -32.27 -54.07
CA LEU A 83 -28.37 -33.49 -54.21
C LEU A 83 -28.44 -34.34 -52.91
N SER A 84 -29.69 -34.61 -52.52
CA SER A 84 -30.28 -35.84 -51.94
C SER A 84 -29.64 -36.60 -50.75
N ASN A 85 -30.44 -36.65 -49.68
CA ASN A 85 -30.88 -37.81 -48.87
C ASN A 85 -29.89 -38.89 -48.39
N GLY A 86 -29.90 -39.08 -47.06
CA GLY A 86 -29.49 -40.32 -46.40
C GLY A 86 -29.75 -40.31 -44.89
N HIS A 87 -30.90 -40.83 -44.47
CA HIS A 87 -31.18 -41.21 -43.08
C HIS A 87 -30.18 -42.26 -42.58
N SER A 88 -29.63 -42.11 -41.39
CA SER A 88 -29.57 -43.21 -40.41
C SER A 88 -29.25 -42.70 -39.00
N GLN A 89 -30.07 -43.14 -38.06
CA GLN A 89 -29.86 -43.03 -36.62
C GLN A 89 -28.71 -43.95 -36.20
N THR A 90 -27.92 -43.55 -35.20
CA THR A 90 -27.57 -44.36 -34.01
C THR A 90 -26.62 -43.57 -33.09
N SER A 91 -27.02 -43.43 -31.84
CA SER A 91 -26.16 -43.25 -30.65
C SER A 91 -26.32 -44.52 -29.81
N PRO A 92 -25.60 -44.73 -28.69
CA PRO A 92 -24.33 -44.19 -28.22
C PRO A 92 -23.34 -45.32 -27.84
N THR A 93 -22.11 -45.02 -27.40
CA THR A 93 -21.51 -45.68 -26.23
C THR A 93 -20.23 -44.99 -25.77
N ASN A 94 -20.17 -44.81 -24.45
CA ASN A 94 -19.03 -44.43 -23.63
C ASN A 94 -18.03 -45.61 -23.52
N PRO A 95 -16.79 -45.41 -23.09
CA PRO A 95 -16.48 -45.96 -21.78
C PRO A 95 -15.62 -45.07 -20.88
N ALA A 96 -15.87 -45.26 -19.59
CA ALA A 96 -15.15 -44.72 -18.44
C ALA A 96 -13.78 -45.39 -18.21
N GLY A 97 -12.91 -44.71 -17.46
CA GLY A 97 -12.24 -45.35 -16.31
C GLY A 97 -10.77 -44.99 -16.02
N LYS A 98 -10.54 -44.75 -14.71
CA LYS A 98 -9.29 -44.78 -13.89
C LYS A 98 -8.58 -43.41 -13.75
N SER A 99 -8.49 -42.72 -12.60
CA SER A 99 -8.38 -42.97 -11.14
C SER A 99 -6.97 -43.23 -10.57
N MET A 100 -6.73 -42.59 -9.40
CA MET A 100 -5.62 -42.63 -8.40
C MET A 100 -4.37 -41.79 -8.70
N ARG A 101 -3.87 -40.86 -7.87
CA ARG A 101 -3.72 -40.58 -6.40
C ARG A 101 -2.26 -40.74 -5.92
N ASP A 102 -1.95 -40.00 -4.84
CA ASP A 102 -0.80 -40.04 -3.90
C ASP A 102 0.35 -39.06 -4.23
N ILE A 103 0.67 -37.98 -3.48
CA ILE A 103 0.84 -37.63 -2.03
C ILE A 103 2.22 -38.01 -1.43
N HIS A 104 2.85 -37.01 -0.77
CA HIS A 104 4.02 -37.00 0.16
C HIS A 104 5.42 -36.94 -0.52
N HIS A 105 6.44 -36.22 -0.04
CA HIS A 105 6.81 -35.81 1.32
C HIS A 105 7.85 -34.66 1.33
N MET A 106 8.16 -34.21 2.54
CA MET A 106 8.84 -33.01 3.05
C MET A 106 10.37 -32.89 2.86
N SER A 107 10.85 -31.64 3.03
CA SER A 107 11.91 -31.19 3.96
C SER A 107 13.40 -31.08 3.55
N ARG A 108 14.03 -30.06 4.17
CA ARG A 108 15.48 -29.76 4.44
C ARG A 108 16.22 -28.96 3.35
N SER A 109 16.79 -27.77 3.59
CA SER A 109 17.71 -27.19 4.61
C SER A 109 19.16 -27.07 4.09
N ALA A 110 19.87 -26.05 4.60
CA ALA A 110 21.29 -25.64 4.42
C ALA A 110 21.50 -24.59 3.31
N SER A 111 21.89 -23.33 3.59
CA SER A 111 23.06 -22.77 4.32
C SER A 111 24.39 -22.94 3.60
N GLN A 112 24.99 -21.82 3.17
CA GLN A 112 26.42 -21.43 3.11
C GLN A 112 26.58 -20.35 2.03
N GLU A 113 26.83 -19.10 2.41
CA GLU A 113 28.17 -18.50 2.62
C GLU A 113 29.06 -18.49 1.36
N ALA A 114 29.29 -17.30 0.82
CA ALA A 114 30.52 -16.95 0.13
C ALA A 114 30.76 -15.44 0.29
N GLU A 115 31.87 -15.13 0.96
CA GLU A 115 32.41 -13.81 1.23
C GLU A 115 33.51 -13.46 0.22
N VAL A 116 33.66 -12.15 -0.03
CA VAL A 116 34.88 -11.40 -0.45
C VAL A 116 35.38 -11.48 -1.90
N GLY A 117 35.58 -10.29 -2.49
CA GLY A 117 36.42 -10.07 -3.67
C GLY A 117 36.33 -8.65 -4.24
N SER A 118 37.19 -7.75 -3.73
CA SER A 118 37.47 -6.40 -4.23
C SER A 118 38.13 -6.40 -5.62
N ASP A 119 37.74 -5.49 -6.52
CA ASP A 119 38.69 -4.53 -7.11
C ASP A 119 38.00 -3.43 -7.93
N ALA A 120 38.53 -2.21 -7.79
CA ALA A 120 38.09 -1.02 -8.47
C ALA A 120 38.82 -0.85 -9.81
N SER A 121 38.08 -0.64 -10.90
CA SER A 121 38.62 0.02 -12.10
C SER A 121 37.55 0.90 -12.72
N SER A 122 37.83 2.19 -12.69
CA SER A 122 37.07 3.31 -13.20
C SER A 122 37.04 3.36 -14.73
N GLN A 123 35.88 3.13 -15.34
CA GLN A 123 35.55 3.68 -16.65
C GLN A 123 34.06 4.06 -16.66
N GLN A 124 33.78 5.37 -16.68
CA GLN A 124 32.44 5.90 -16.93
C GLN A 124 32.11 5.76 -18.43
N PRO A 125 31.02 5.10 -18.83
CA PRO A 125 30.47 5.26 -20.16
C PRO A 125 29.60 6.52 -20.20
N GLN A 126 29.89 7.40 -21.17
CA GLN A 126 29.07 8.55 -21.55
C GLN A 126 27.65 8.10 -21.95
N PRO A 127 26.58 8.86 -21.64
CA PRO A 127 25.24 8.47 -22.00
C PRO A 127 24.95 8.85 -23.46
N THR A 128 25.02 7.88 -24.37
CA THR A 128 24.40 7.99 -25.69
C THR A 128 22.89 7.86 -25.51
N ALA A 129 22.17 8.95 -25.79
CA ALA A 129 20.72 9.03 -25.79
C ALA A 129 20.16 8.24 -26.97
N ASP A 130 19.97 6.93 -26.78
CA ASP A 130 19.06 6.13 -27.60
C ASP A 130 18.35 5.14 -26.68
N ARG A 131 17.36 5.67 -25.93
CA ARG A 131 16.61 4.88 -24.95
C ARG A 131 15.53 4.12 -25.72
N ALA A 132 15.88 2.92 -26.17
CA ALA A 132 14.89 1.91 -26.52
C ALA A 132 13.80 1.86 -25.43
N PRO A 133 12.51 1.66 -25.76
CA PRO A 133 11.47 1.57 -24.75
C PRO A 133 11.88 0.47 -23.76
N LEU A 134 12.10 0.84 -22.48
CA LEU A 134 12.43 -0.12 -21.45
C LEU A 134 11.31 -1.16 -21.44
N ALA A 135 11.62 -2.38 -21.90
CA ALA A 135 10.70 -3.49 -21.78
C ALA A 135 10.36 -3.66 -20.30
N LEU A 136 9.07 -3.74 -19.98
CA LEU A 136 8.62 -4.01 -18.61
C LEU A 136 9.28 -5.32 -18.13
N PRO A 137 9.74 -5.40 -16.87
CA PRO A 137 10.25 -6.65 -16.32
C PRO A 137 9.21 -7.77 -16.47
N GLN A 138 9.64 -8.97 -16.84
CA GLN A 138 8.74 -10.12 -16.87
C GLN A 138 8.25 -10.44 -15.45
N ALA A 139 6.95 -10.68 -15.30
CA ALA A 139 6.34 -11.04 -14.02
C ALA A 139 6.87 -12.41 -13.53
N ILE A 140 7.15 -12.50 -12.22
CA ILE A 140 7.52 -13.76 -11.56
C ILE A 140 6.29 -14.67 -11.48
N THR A 141 5.15 -14.09 -11.08
CA THR A 141 3.85 -14.75 -11.07
C THR A 141 2.96 -14.08 -12.11
N PRO A 142 2.57 -14.78 -13.19
CA PRO A 142 1.65 -14.22 -14.18
C PRO A 142 0.37 -13.71 -13.52
N CYS A 143 0.02 -12.46 -13.79
CA CYS A 143 -1.15 -11.80 -13.22
C CYS A 143 -1.75 -10.88 -14.27
N ARG A 144 -3.06 -11.01 -14.52
CA ARG A 144 -3.80 -10.00 -15.28
C ARG A 144 -3.80 -8.71 -14.47
N ARG A 145 -3.72 -7.56 -15.14
CA ARG A 145 -3.76 -6.27 -14.43
C ARG A 145 -5.08 -6.12 -13.67
N SER A 146 -6.19 -6.56 -14.26
CA SER A 146 -7.53 -6.56 -13.66
C SER A 146 -7.64 -7.33 -12.32
N GLU A 147 -6.76 -8.31 -12.08
CA GLU A 147 -6.76 -9.11 -10.85
C GLU A 147 -5.78 -8.58 -9.80
N MET A 148 -4.86 -7.70 -10.20
CA MET A 148 -3.66 -7.39 -9.40
C MET A 148 -3.97 -6.80 -8.02
N TYR A 149 -5.05 -6.03 -7.91
CA TYR A 149 -5.46 -5.42 -6.64
C TYR A 149 -5.81 -6.47 -5.56
N THR A 150 -6.44 -7.57 -5.98
CA THR A 150 -7.01 -8.60 -5.10
C THR A 150 -6.24 -9.91 -5.14
N LYS A 151 -5.29 -10.08 -6.06
CA LYS A 151 -4.49 -11.29 -6.18
C LYS A 151 -3.54 -11.47 -4.98
N PRO A 152 -3.59 -12.62 -4.28
CA PRO A 152 -2.62 -12.93 -3.23
C PRO A 152 -1.21 -13.07 -3.78
N SER A 153 -0.26 -12.42 -3.12
CA SER A 153 1.16 -12.53 -3.40
C SER A 153 1.78 -13.71 -2.67
N VAL A 154 2.60 -14.49 -3.38
CA VAL A 154 3.38 -15.57 -2.75
C VAL A 154 4.61 -15.03 -2.02
N LEU A 155 5.10 -13.85 -2.42
CA LEU A 155 6.26 -13.19 -1.81
C LEU A 155 5.90 -12.36 -0.56
N ALA A 156 4.65 -11.92 -0.44
CA ALA A 156 4.17 -11.07 0.67
C ALA A 156 3.15 -11.79 1.56
N CYS A 157 3.46 -13.02 1.99
CA CYS A 157 2.67 -13.78 2.97
C CYS A 157 1.17 -13.91 2.62
N GLN A 158 0.81 -14.11 1.35
CA GLN A 158 -0.59 -14.17 0.87
C GLN A 158 -1.38 -12.86 1.07
N GLY A 159 -0.67 -11.75 1.30
CA GLY A 159 -1.22 -10.40 1.25
C GLY A 159 -1.65 -10.01 -0.16
N THR A 160 -2.60 -9.09 -0.24
CA THR A 160 -3.04 -8.44 -1.50
C THR A 160 -2.74 -6.96 -1.40
N ILE A 161 -2.70 -6.24 -2.53
CA ILE A 161 -2.58 -4.78 -2.51
C ILE A 161 -3.72 -4.18 -1.69
N GLY A 162 -4.97 -4.61 -1.93
CA GLY A 162 -6.13 -4.12 -1.18
C GLY A 162 -6.06 -4.37 0.34
N LYS A 163 -5.53 -5.51 0.79
CA LYS A 163 -5.34 -5.79 2.22
C LYS A 163 -4.31 -4.85 2.88
N HIS A 164 -3.23 -4.52 2.17
CA HIS A 164 -2.23 -3.57 2.67
C HIS A 164 -2.76 -2.13 2.68
N VAL A 165 -3.51 -1.74 1.64
CA VAL A 165 -4.20 -0.45 1.57
C VAL A 165 -5.20 -0.29 2.70
N ARG A 166 -6.06 -1.30 2.95
CA ARG A 166 -6.97 -1.26 4.09
C ARG A 166 -6.22 -1.17 5.42
N HIS A 167 -5.13 -1.91 5.56
CA HIS A 167 -4.37 -1.90 6.80
C HIS A 167 -3.75 -0.53 7.12
N LEU A 168 -3.13 0.15 6.14
CA LEU A 168 -2.58 1.49 6.36
C LEU A 168 -3.70 2.53 6.56
N HIS A 169 -4.80 2.42 5.81
CA HIS A 169 -5.95 3.30 5.96
C HIS A 169 -6.54 3.21 7.38
N ASP A 170 -6.72 2.00 7.91
CA ASP A 170 -7.31 1.78 9.23
C ASP A 170 -6.51 2.45 10.34
N HIS A 171 -5.18 2.52 10.23
CA HIS A 171 -4.35 3.22 11.21
C HIS A 171 -4.66 4.71 11.24
N TYR A 172 -4.69 5.37 10.09
CA TYR A 172 -5.07 6.78 10.01
C TYR A 172 -6.52 7.01 10.46
N ARG A 173 -7.45 6.18 9.98
CA ARG A 173 -8.86 6.30 10.33
C ARG A 173 -9.06 6.19 11.84
N LEU A 174 -8.50 5.19 12.50
CA LEU A 174 -8.67 4.96 13.93
C LEU A 174 -8.07 6.09 14.76
N LEU A 175 -6.89 6.59 14.39
CA LEU A 175 -6.29 7.75 15.04
C LEU A 175 -7.20 8.99 14.93
N LEU A 176 -7.69 9.28 13.72
CA LEU A 176 -8.46 10.51 13.48
C LEU A 176 -9.91 10.41 13.97
N SER A 177 -10.54 9.24 13.94
CA SER A 177 -11.95 9.07 14.32
C SER A 177 -12.18 8.96 15.83
N THR A 178 -11.13 8.73 16.61
CA THR A 178 -11.21 8.65 18.08
C THR A 178 -11.07 10.01 18.76
N TYR A 179 -10.86 11.07 17.98
CA TYR A 179 -10.80 12.44 18.45
C TYR A 179 -12.04 13.25 18.01
N PRO A 180 -12.56 14.18 18.85
CA PRO A 180 -12.14 14.42 20.24
C PRO A 180 -12.51 13.25 21.16
N PRO A 181 -11.82 13.07 22.30
CA PRO A 181 -12.21 12.09 23.30
C PRO A 181 -13.67 12.27 23.69
N ASN A 182 -14.38 11.16 23.82
CA ASN A 182 -15.83 11.16 23.96
C ASN A 182 -16.22 11.65 25.37
N LYS A 183 -16.84 12.84 25.45
CA LYS A 183 -17.18 13.52 26.71
C LYS A 183 -18.33 12.87 27.49
N ASP A 184 -19.00 11.87 26.92
CA ASP A 184 -20.23 11.27 27.46
C ASP A 184 -19.95 10.08 28.40
N SER A 185 -18.69 9.67 28.53
CA SER A 185 -18.29 8.62 29.47
C SER A 185 -17.84 9.26 30.78
N SER A 186 -18.55 8.97 31.87
CA SER A 186 -18.29 9.40 33.26
C SER A 186 -16.90 9.03 33.86
N VAL A 187 -15.94 8.65 33.02
CA VAL A 187 -14.60 8.20 33.37
C VAL A 187 -13.61 8.96 32.48
N ASN A 188 -13.25 10.19 32.89
CA ASN A 188 -12.20 11.06 32.35
C ASN A 188 -12.27 11.37 30.82
N ASP A 189 -11.92 12.61 30.45
CA ASP A 189 -11.75 13.05 29.06
C ASP A 189 -10.49 12.41 28.41
N GLU A 190 -10.29 11.11 28.57
CA GLU A 190 -9.11 10.38 28.11
C GLU A 190 -9.27 9.95 26.64
N TRP A 191 -8.28 10.30 25.83
CA TRP A 191 -8.23 9.85 24.45
C TRP A 191 -7.60 8.46 24.36
N ILE A 192 -8.47 7.45 24.23
CA ILE A 192 -8.09 6.06 24.10
C ILE A 192 -7.99 5.68 22.62
N LEU A 193 -6.84 5.16 22.20
CA LEU A 193 -6.58 4.67 20.86
C LEU A 193 -6.35 3.16 20.87
N ASP A 194 -6.92 2.45 19.90
CA ASP A 194 -6.76 1.00 19.75
C ASP A 194 -6.74 0.65 18.26
N TYR A 195 -5.55 0.35 17.73
CA TYR A 195 -5.36 0.00 16.33
C TYR A 195 -5.89 -1.40 15.95
N ASP A 196 -6.20 -2.25 16.94
CA ASP A 196 -6.72 -3.59 16.71
C ASP A 196 -8.24 -3.61 16.51
N ARG A 197 -8.96 -2.54 16.89
CA ARG A 197 -10.41 -2.36 16.65
C ARG A 197 -10.74 -2.02 15.19
N ARG A 198 -10.36 -2.94 14.30
CA ARG A 198 -10.59 -2.82 12.86
C ARG A 198 -11.90 -3.51 12.48
N SER A 199 -12.65 -2.88 11.57
CA SER A 199 -13.80 -3.54 10.96
C SER A 199 -13.30 -4.71 10.12
N ARG A 200 -13.96 -5.88 10.22
CA ARG A 200 -13.70 -7.02 9.36
C ARG A 200 -14.69 -6.95 8.19
N GLU A 201 -14.18 -7.12 6.96
CA GLU A 201 -14.92 -7.01 5.69
C GLU A 201 -15.29 -5.58 5.29
N VAL A 202 -14.29 -4.83 4.83
CA VAL A 202 -14.47 -3.49 4.26
C VAL A 202 -14.38 -3.62 2.74
N PRO A 203 -15.28 -3.00 1.95
CA PRO A 203 -15.22 -2.99 0.49
C PRO A 203 -13.82 -2.63 -0.05
N MET A 204 -13.06 -1.84 0.70
CA MET A 204 -11.69 -1.42 0.42
C MET A 204 -10.73 -2.54 0.04
N GLU A 205 -10.87 -3.77 0.55
CA GLU A 205 -9.95 -4.86 0.19
C GLU A 205 -10.14 -5.37 -1.25
N THR A 206 -11.31 -5.13 -1.84
CA THR A 206 -11.71 -5.64 -3.17
C THR A 206 -12.12 -4.56 -4.16
N ASP A 207 -12.54 -3.39 -3.67
CA ASP A 207 -13.00 -2.25 -4.45
C ASP A 207 -11.96 -1.13 -4.38
N ILE A 208 -11.23 -0.97 -5.49
CA ILE A 208 -10.18 0.05 -5.63
C ILE A 208 -10.73 1.48 -5.60
N ASP A 209 -11.97 1.68 -6.05
CA ASP A 209 -12.60 3.00 -6.09
C ASP A 209 -13.04 3.44 -4.70
N HIS A 210 -13.62 2.52 -3.93
CA HIS A 210 -13.89 2.75 -2.52
C HIS A 210 -12.61 3.01 -1.73
N ALA A 211 -11.52 2.32 -2.06
CA ALA A 211 -10.21 2.55 -1.43
C ALA A 211 -9.67 3.96 -1.71
N ILE A 212 -9.70 4.41 -2.96
CA ILE A 212 -9.30 5.77 -3.36
C ILE A 212 -10.13 6.80 -2.60
N GLN A 213 -11.46 6.67 -2.60
CA GLN A 213 -12.37 7.61 -1.96
C GLN A 213 -12.07 7.81 -0.47
N GLU A 214 -11.86 6.71 0.27
CA GLU A 214 -11.59 6.80 1.71
C GLU A 214 -10.18 7.36 2.02
N LEU A 215 -9.18 7.03 1.19
CA LEU A 215 -7.85 7.63 1.32
C LEU A 215 -7.87 9.14 1.05
N GLU A 216 -8.55 9.57 -0.01
CA GLU A 216 -8.76 10.99 -0.33
C GLU A 216 -9.51 11.72 0.80
N ARG A 217 -10.50 11.06 1.42
CA ARG A 217 -11.22 11.61 2.57
C ARG A 217 -10.28 11.88 3.75
N LEU A 218 -9.43 10.91 4.10
CA LEU A 218 -8.45 11.08 5.18
C LEU A 218 -7.37 12.11 4.82
N GLN A 219 -6.93 12.13 3.56
CA GLN A 219 -5.99 13.13 3.05
C GLN A 219 -6.56 14.54 3.21
N PHE A 220 -7.81 14.76 2.76
CA PHE A 220 -8.50 16.04 2.86
C PHE A 220 -8.62 16.50 4.32
N ILE A 221 -8.93 15.58 5.25
CA ILE A 221 -8.95 15.89 6.70
C ILE A 221 -7.60 16.46 7.13
N LEU A 222 -6.49 15.78 6.81
CA LEU A 222 -5.15 16.21 7.22
C LEU A 222 -4.70 17.52 6.55
N GLU A 223 -5.04 17.75 5.28
CA GLU A 223 -4.68 18.96 4.53
C GLU A 223 -5.44 20.19 5.03
N LYS A 224 -6.71 20.05 5.40
CA LYS A 224 -7.53 21.17 5.90
C LYS A 224 -6.92 21.83 7.14
N TYR A 225 -6.17 21.10 7.95
CA TYR A 225 -5.48 21.66 9.12
C TYR A 225 -4.16 22.36 8.82
N GLN A 226 -3.65 22.26 7.59
CA GLN A 226 -2.46 22.99 7.15
C GLN A 226 -2.78 24.46 6.84
N THR A 227 -3.99 24.73 6.34
CA THR A 227 -4.39 26.09 5.95
C THR A 227 -5.12 26.80 7.09
N PRO A 228 -4.72 28.02 7.48
CA PRO A 228 -5.59 28.90 8.26
C PRO A 228 -6.91 29.02 7.51
N SER A 229 -8.01 28.66 8.17
CA SER A 229 -9.34 28.68 7.56
C SER A 229 -9.63 30.05 6.96
N ASP A 230 -9.74 30.14 5.63
CA ASP A 230 -10.34 31.28 4.96
C ASP A 230 -11.81 31.35 5.38
N PRO A 231 -12.26 32.42 6.07
CA PRO A 231 -13.64 32.55 6.55
C PRO A 231 -14.69 32.54 5.43
N SER A 232 -14.28 32.72 4.17
CA SER A 232 -15.17 32.83 3.01
C SER A 232 -15.52 31.49 2.35
N VAL A 233 -14.88 30.38 2.73
CA VAL A 233 -15.15 29.05 2.16
C VAL A 233 -16.13 28.28 3.06
N PRO A 234 -17.36 27.98 2.62
CA PRO A 234 -18.29 27.15 3.38
C PRO A 234 -17.76 25.73 3.52
N SER A 235 -17.24 25.42 4.71
CA SER A 235 -16.77 24.09 5.10
C SER A 235 -17.94 23.10 5.15
N GLN A 236 -18.09 22.26 4.13
CA GLN A 236 -19.05 21.13 4.12
C GLN A 236 -18.64 19.98 5.07
N THR A 237 -17.46 20.04 5.68
CA THR A 237 -16.95 19.05 6.64
C THR A 237 -16.92 19.65 8.05
N LYS A 238 -18.08 19.79 8.69
CA LYS A 238 -18.18 20.43 10.02
C LYS A 238 -17.76 19.53 11.20
N ASP A 239 -17.59 18.23 11.00
CA ASP A 239 -17.64 17.29 12.14
C ASP A 239 -16.35 16.54 12.45
N VAL A 240 -15.27 16.74 11.69
CA VAL A 240 -13.97 16.16 12.04
C VAL A 240 -13.14 17.26 12.68
N SER A 241 -12.71 17.02 13.93
CA SER A 241 -11.71 17.80 14.64
C SER A 241 -10.43 16.97 14.66
N VAL A 242 -9.26 17.60 14.68
CA VAL A 242 -8.00 16.95 15.05
C VAL A 242 -7.27 17.88 16.01
N PRO A 243 -6.45 17.34 16.94
CA PRO A 243 -5.68 18.19 17.84
C PRO A 243 -4.61 18.96 17.07
N SER A 244 -4.49 20.25 17.38
CA SER A 244 -3.37 21.07 16.89
C SER A 244 -2.10 20.87 17.70
N ASP A 245 -2.22 20.38 18.94
CA ASP A 245 -1.08 20.10 19.81
C ASP A 245 -0.55 18.68 19.58
N LEU A 246 0.69 18.57 19.09
CA LEU A 246 1.37 17.28 18.90
C LEU A 246 1.66 16.54 20.21
N LEU A 247 1.70 17.27 21.33
CA LEU A 247 1.91 16.68 22.66
C LEU A 247 0.61 16.27 23.34
N GLN A 248 -0.54 16.44 22.68
CA GLN A 248 -1.84 15.98 23.17
C GLN A 248 -1.72 14.51 23.62
N PRO A 249 -1.96 14.21 24.91
CA PRO A 249 -1.82 12.85 25.42
C PRO A 249 -2.80 11.87 24.80
N VAL A 250 -2.32 10.67 24.52
CA VAL A 250 -3.09 9.54 24.01
C VAL A 250 -2.74 8.30 24.85
N THR A 251 -3.74 7.52 25.20
CA THR A 251 -3.56 6.21 25.84
C THR A 251 -3.80 5.12 24.80
N LEU A 252 -2.71 4.51 24.33
CA LEU A 252 -2.74 3.42 23.36
C LEU A 252 -3.02 2.08 24.06
N GLN A 253 -4.07 1.39 23.65
CA GLN A 253 -4.35 0.01 24.00
C GLN A 253 -3.82 -0.90 22.89
N ALA A 254 -2.87 -1.76 23.22
CA ALA A 254 -2.22 -2.63 22.24
C ALA A 254 -2.28 -4.11 22.66
N THR A 255 -2.69 -4.97 21.74
CA THR A 255 -2.62 -6.43 21.94
C THR A 255 -1.20 -6.91 21.66
N ILE A 256 -0.49 -7.40 22.69
CA ILE A 256 0.89 -7.92 22.55
C ILE A 256 0.90 -9.45 22.48
N ASP A 257 0.11 -10.10 23.33
CA ASP A 257 -0.12 -11.55 23.31
C ASP A 257 -1.62 -11.79 23.12
N PRO A 258 -2.06 -12.56 22.12
CA PRO A 258 -3.48 -12.83 21.88
C PRO A 258 -4.20 -13.54 23.04
N ARG A 259 -3.45 -14.06 24.02
CA ARG A 259 -3.97 -14.75 25.21
C ARG A 259 -4.11 -13.83 26.42
N HIS A 260 -3.69 -12.58 26.32
CA HIS A 260 -3.69 -11.62 27.42
C HIS A 260 -4.51 -10.37 27.06
N PRO A 261 -5.05 -9.65 28.05
CA PRO A 261 -5.68 -8.36 27.82
C PRO A 261 -4.72 -7.37 27.14
N PRO A 262 -5.24 -6.36 26.42
CA PRO A 262 -4.44 -5.28 25.88
C PRO A 262 -3.61 -4.59 26.97
N VAL A 263 -2.41 -4.16 26.61
CA VAL A 263 -1.52 -3.37 27.47
C VAL A 263 -1.68 -1.90 27.12
N SER A 264 -1.74 -1.05 28.14
CA SER A 264 -1.88 0.40 27.98
C SER A 264 -0.51 1.09 27.94
N PHE A 265 -0.33 1.98 26.99
CA PHE A 265 0.87 2.81 26.82
C PHE A 265 0.49 4.28 26.75
N GLN A 266 1.25 5.13 27.45
CA GLN A 266 1.17 6.57 27.23
C GLN A 266 1.97 6.96 25.98
N THR A 267 1.34 7.75 25.13
CA THR A 267 1.94 8.32 23.92
C THR A 267 1.35 9.71 23.67
N THR A 268 1.70 10.33 22.55
CA THR A 268 1.15 11.62 22.14
C THR A 268 0.62 11.56 20.72
N PHE A 269 -0.30 12.47 20.38
CA PHE A 269 -0.87 12.55 19.04
C PHE A 269 0.18 12.63 17.94
N GLY A 270 1.19 13.51 18.09
CA GLY A 270 2.25 13.65 17.10
C GLY A 270 3.08 12.37 16.94
N ARG A 271 3.30 11.62 18.02
CA ARG A 271 3.98 10.33 17.96
C ARG A 271 3.17 9.29 17.18
N GLU A 272 1.87 9.22 17.43
CA GLU A 272 0.98 8.27 16.75
C GLU A 272 0.75 8.65 15.28
N LEU A 273 0.64 9.95 14.96
CA LEU A 273 0.55 10.41 13.58
C LEU A 273 1.83 10.07 12.78
N TRP A 274 3.00 10.26 13.40
CA TRP A 274 4.28 9.84 12.83
C TRP A 274 4.33 8.33 12.62
N PHE A 275 3.83 7.55 13.59
CA PHE A 275 3.74 6.10 13.48
C PHE A 275 2.85 5.68 12.30
N CYS A 276 1.66 6.28 12.13
CA CYS A 276 0.80 6.03 10.97
C CYS A 276 1.56 6.29 9.64
N SER A 277 2.32 7.38 9.54
CA SER A 277 3.11 7.69 8.35
C SER A 277 4.22 6.68 8.08
N LEU A 278 4.97 6.28 9.11
CA LEU A 278 6.01 5.27 8.94
C LEU A 278 5.43 3.89 8.59
N HIS A 279 4.28 3.56 9.18
CA HIS A 279 3.57 2.31 8.92
C HIS A 279 3.00 2.24 7.50
N ALA A 280 2.53 3.38 6.97
CA ALA A 280 2.15 3.50 5.57
C ALA A 280 3.34 3.23 4.65
N VAL A 281 4.51 3.80 4.94
CA VAL A 281 5.74 3.53 4.17
C VAL A 281 6.13 2.05 4.20
N HIS A 282 6.02 1.40 5.36
CA HIS A 282 6.21 -0.05 5.47
C HIS A 282 5.27 -0.82 4.53
N HIS A 283 4.00 -0.43 4.45
CA HIS A 283 3.05 -1.06 3.53
C HIS A 283 3.32 -0.73 2.06
N PHE A 284 3.82 0.46 1.72
CA PHE A 284 4.29 0.76 0.37
C PHE A 284 5.45 -0.14 -0.06
N ALA A 285 6.37 -0.45 0.85
CA ALA A 285 7.44 -1.41 0.58
C ALA A 285 6.88 -2.83 0.30
N MET A 286 5.88 -3.28 1.05
CA MET A 286 5.21 -4.56 0.79
C MET A 286 4.45 -4.55 -0.54
N ILE A 287 3.69 -3.49 -0.82
CA ILE A 287 2.98 -3.35 -2.10
C ILE A 287 3.98 -3.33 -3.26
N LYS A 288 5.14 -2.70 -3.12
CA LYS A 288 6.21 -2.72 -4.14
C LYS A 288 6.71 -4.13 -4.42
N VAL A 289 6.85 -4.97 -3.40
CA VAL A 289 7.20 -6.39 -3.58
C VAL A 289 6.11 -7.11 -4.39
N ILE A 290 4.83 -6.87 -4.07
CA ILE A 290 3.68 -7.44 -4.79
C ILE A 290 3.67 -6.99 -6.27
N CYS A 291 3.82 -5.69 -6.52
CA CYS A 291 3.89 -5.13 -7.88
C CYS A 291 5.05 -5.74 -8.67
N GLY A 292 6.23 -5.89 -8.05
CA GLY A 292 7.38 -6.56 -8.65
C GLY A 292 7.11 -8.02 -9.01
N GLU A 293 6.45 -8.77 -8.12
CA GLU A 293 6.03 -10.16 -8.38
C GLU A 293 5.15 -10.26 -9.64
N PHE A 294 4.26 -9.30 -9.83
CA PHE A 294 3.30 -9.27 -10.93
C PHE A 294 3.79 -8.50 -12.17
N GLY A 295 5.07 -8.11 -12.22
CA GLY A 295 5.68 -7.47 -13.39
C GLY A 295 5.26 -6.00 -13.61
N MET A 296 4.81 -5.32 -12.54
CA MET A 296 4.51 -3.90 -12.54
C MET A 296 5.67 -3.12 -11.91
N PRO A 297 6.51 -2.44 -12.70
CA PRO A 297 7.58 -1.62 -12.14
C PRO A 297 6.98 -0.38 -11.45
N LEU A 298 7.43 -0.13 -10.22
CA LEU A 298 7.22 1.14 -9.54
C LEU A 298 8.52 1.95 -9.55
N THR A 299 8.45 3.23 -9.22
CA THR A 299 9.65 4.07 -9.10
C THR A 299 10.59 3.53 -8.02
N GLU A 300 11.89 3.78 -8.20
CA GLU A 300 12.92 3.27 -7.29
C GLU A 300 12.72 3.76 -5.86
N ASP A 301 12.21 4.99 -5.68
CA ASP A 301 12.03 5.60 -4.38
C ASP A 301 10.69 5.26 -3.70
N PHE A 302 9.74 4.64 -4.41
CA PHE A 302 8.46 4.25 -3.82
C PHE A 302 8.68 3.27 -2.65
N GLY A 303 8.03 3.56 -1.51
CA GLY A 303 8.14 2.76 -0.29
C GLY A 303 9.46 2.87 0.47
N LEU A 304 10.32 3.86 0.16
CA LEU A 304 11.51 4.12 0.97
C LEU A 304 11.21 5.04 2.16
N ALA A 305 11.78 4.70 3.32
CA ALA A 305 11.69 5.54 4.50
C ALA A 305 12.36 6.91 4.28
N PRO A 306 11.81 8.01 4.85
CA PRO A 306 12.42 9.33 4.72
C PRO A 306 13.87 9.40 5.17
N SER A 307 14.26 8.63 6.20
CA SER A 307 15.65 8.50 6.66
C SER A 307 16.56 7.89 5.60
N THR A 308 16.07 6.88 4.87
CA THR A 308 16.79 6.25 3.76
C THR A 308 16.96 7.23 2.60
N VAL A 309 15.90 7.97 2.23
CA VAL A 309 16.00 9.02 1.20
C VAL A 309 17.01 10.09 1.62
N LYS A 310 16.95 10.54 2.89
CA LYS A 310 17.90 11.50 3.44
C LYS A 310 19.36 11.04 3.32
N SER A 311 19.64 9.76 3.54
CA SER A 311 21.00 9.20 3.40
C SER A 311 21.53 9.20 1.96
N ARG A 312 20.63 9.31 0.96
CA ARG A 312 20.96 9.34 -0.46
C ARG A 312 21.07 10.76 -1.02
N LEU A 313 20.60 11.77 -0.28
CA LEU A 313 20.79 13.16 -0.68
C LEU A 313 22.29 13.50 -0.58
N PRO A 314 22.87 14.16 -1.59
CA PRO A 314 24.24 14.65 -1.47
C PRO A 314 24.32 15.57 -0.24
N ASN A 315 25.36 15.39 0.59
CA ASN A 315 25.56 16.14 1.83
C ASN A 315 25.26 17.64 1.60
N GLN A 316 24.19 18.13 2.24
CA GLN A 316 23.90 19.56 2.36
C GLN A 316 24.73 20.17 3.48
#